data_AF-A0A2N2K700-F1
#
_entry.id   AF-A0A2N2K700-F1
#
_cell.length_a   1.000
_cell.length_b   1.000
_cell.length_c   1.000
_cell.angle_alpha   90.00
_cell.angle_beta   90.00
_cell.angle_gamma   90.00
#
_symmetry.space_group_name_H-M   'P 1'
#
loop_
_entity.id
_entity.type
_entity.pdbx_description
1 polymer ?
#
loop_
_entity_poly.entity_id
_entity_poly.type
_entity_poly.pdbx_seq_one_letter_code
_entity_poly.pdbx_strand_id
1 'polypeptide(L)' 'MKYSHRPLCLNTLIHEYRKRKGLTQKQFAQMVGRHRNHLAAIEKGKSNRITFDTYQKIMSFVLK' A
#
# COMPACT_ATOMS: atom_id res chain seq x y z
N MET A 1 11.08 17.88 6.64
CA MET A 1 10.61 16.53 6.24
C MET A 1 11.79 15.57 6.35
N LYS A 2 11.76 14.59 7.25
CA LYS A 2 12.88 13.67 7.49
C LYS A 2 12.80 12.47 6.55
N TYR A 3 13.43 12.55 5.38
CA TYR A 3 13.72 11.35 4.56
C TYR A 3 15.08 10.79 4.97
N SER A 4 15.11 10.11 6.11
CA SER A 4 16.20 9.19 6.46
C SER A 4 16.11 7.98 5.53
N HIS A 5 17.24 7.48 5.04
CA HIS A 5 17.39 6.37 4.07
C HIS A 5 16.79 5.05 4.62
N ARG A 6 15.47 4.96 4.70
CA ARG A 6 14.74 3.74 5.00
C ARG A 6 14.57 2.96 3.69
N PRO A 7 14.81 1.64 3.67
CA PRO A 7 14.50 0.83 2.50
C PRO A 7 13.05 1.05 2.06
N LEU A 8 12.82 1.12 0.75
CA LEU A 8 11.49 1.27 0.13
C LEU A 8 10.66 0.00 0.40
N CYS A 9 10.02 -0.06 1.56
CA CYS A 9 9.11 -1.14 1.91
C CYS A 9 7.73 -0.90 1.27
N LEU A 10 7.04 -2.00 0.95
CA LEU A 10 5.69 -2.01 0.36
C LEU A 10 4.71 -1.09 1.09
N ASN A 11 4.75 -1.08 2.42
CA ASN A 11 3.86 -0.28 3.25
C ASN A 11 4.08 1.23 3.05
N THR A 12 5.34 1.67 2.95
CA THR A 12 5.70 3.05 2.67
C THR A 12 5.24 3.46 1.28
N LEU A 13 5.46 2.59 0.29
CA LEU A 13 5.02 2.78 -1.10
C LEU A 13 3.50 2.99 -1.20
N ILE A 14 2.72 2.12 -0.54
CA ILE A 14 1.26 2.25 -0.46
C ILE A 14 0.85 3.58 0.18
N HIS A 15 1.48 3.94 1.31
CA HIS A 15 1.17 5.16 2.04
C HIS A 15 1.39 6.40 1.18
N GLU A 16 2.56 6.51 0.56
CA GLU A 16 2.95 7.65 -0.28
C GLU A 16 2.03 7.81 -1.48
N TYR A 17 1.79 6.73 -2.24
CA TYR A 17 0.87 6.76 -3.37
C TYR A 17 -0.52 7.25 -2.94
N ARG A 18 -1.04 6.67 -1.85
CA ARG A 18 -2.37 6.98 -1.33
C ARG A 18 -2.50 8.44 -0.91
N LYS A 19 -1.47 8.98 -0.24
CA LYS A 19 -1.42 10.41 0.17
C LYS A 19 -1.33 11.34 -1.03
N ARG A 20 -0.47 11.05 -2.01
CA ARG A 20 -0.33 11.84 -3.25
C ARG A 20 -1.62 11.90 -4.06
N LYS A 21 -2.43 10.86 -4.04
CA LYS A 21 -3.72 10.78 -4.74
C LYS A 21 -4.94 11.20 -3.90
N GLY A 22 -4.74 11.63 -2.65
CA GLY A 22 -5.85 12.04 -1.77
C GLY A 22 -6.79 10.89 -1.36
N LEU A 23 -6.31 9.65 -1.40
CA LEU A 23 -7.13 8.46 -1.18
C LEU A 23 -7.20 8.06 0.30
N THR A 24 -8.35 7.55 0.72
CA THR A 24 -8.49 6.81 1.99
C THR A 24 -8.03 5.36 1.81
N GLN A 25 -7.72 4.66 2.91
CA GLN A 25 -7.39 3.23 2.87
C GLN A 25 -8.52 2.39 2.26
N LYS A 26 -9.79 2.78 2.51
CA LYS A 26 -10.95 2.09 1.95
C LYS A 26 -10.97 2.20 0.42
N GLN A 27 -10.79 3.42 -0.10
CA GLN A 27 -10.80 3.67 -1.55
C GLN A 27 -9.67 2.93 -2.24
N PHE A 28 -8.44 3.00 -1.72
CA PHE A 28 -7.33 2.27 -2.34
C PHE A 28 -7.53 0.75 -2.25
N ALA A 29 -8.08 0.23 -1.15
CA ALA A 29 -8.38 -1.20 -1.04
C ALA A 29 -9.42 -1.65 -2.07
N GLN A 30 -10.46 -0.83 -2.31
CA GLN A 30 -11.45 -1.08 -3.36
C GLN A 30 -10.80 -1.10 -4.76
N MET A 31 -9.88 -0.19 -5.06
CA MET A 31 -9.14 -0.17 -6.34
C MET A 31 -8.31 -1.44 -6.55
N VAL A 32 -7.71 -1.96 -5.49
CA VAL A 32 -6.92 -3.21 -5.52
C VAL A 32 -7.82 -4.47 -5.49
N GLY A 33 -9.12 -4.32 -5.22
CA GLY A 33 -10.06 -5.44 -5.07
C GLY A 33 -9.87 -6.22 -3.76
N ARG A 34 -9.52 -5.54 -2.66
CA ARG A 34 -9.28 -6.13 -1.35
C ARG A 34 -10.09 -5.44 -0.25
N HIS A 35 -10.30 -6.17 0.86
CA HIS A 35 -10.97 -5.59 2.02
C HIS A 35 -10.09 -4.53 2.69
N ARG A 36 -10.69 -3.43 3.17
CA ARG A 36 -10.00 -2.32 3.84
C ARG A 36 -9.05 -2.79 4.95
N ASN A 37 -9.49 -3.75 5.78
CA ASN A 37 -8.69 -4.23 6.92
C ASN A 37 -7.41 -4.94 6.47
N HIS A 38 -7.46 -5.65 5.35
CA HIS A 38 -6.30 -6.31 4.77
C HIS A 38 -5.27 -5.27 4.31
N LEU A 39 -5.71 -4.26 3.55
CA LEU A 39 -4.83 -3.17 3.13
C LEU A 39 -4.27 -2.38 4.33
N ALA A 40 -5.09 -2.08 5.33
CA ALA A 40 -4.65 -1.38 6.53
C ALA A 40 -3.60 -2.17 7.32
N ALA A 41 -3.69 -3.51 7.36
CA ALA A 41 -2.69 -4.36 7.99
C ALA A 41 -1.36 -4.34 7.21
N ILE A 42 -1.40 -4.39 5.88
CA ILE A 42 -0.21 -4.27 5.02
C ILE A 42 0.46 -2.91 5.20
N GLU A 43 -0.31 -1.81 5.14
CA GLU A 43 0.22 -0.44 5.26
C GLU A 43 0.80 -0.16 6.66
N LYS A 44 0.30 -0.83 7.71
CA LYS A 44 0.86 -0.76 9.06
C LYS A 44 2.05 -1.70 9.27
N GLY A 45 2.43 -2.50 8.28
CA GLY A 45 3.47 -3.52 8.42
C GLY A 45 3.10 -4.68 9.35
N LYS A 46 1.80 -4.87 9.61
CA LYS A 46 1.27 -5.91 10.52
C LYS A 46 0.91 -7.21 9.81
N SER A 47 0.98 -7.26 8.48
CA SER A 47 0.77 -8.48 7.71
C SER A 47 2.03 -8.84 6.94
N ASN A 48 2.62 -9.99 7.28
CA ASN A 48 3.68 -10.62 6.50
C ASN A 48 3.13 -11.56 5.42
N ARG A 49 1.80 -11.76 5.39
CA ARG A 49 1.12 -12.63 4.43
C ARG A 49 0.39 -11.76 3.42
N ILE A 50 0.97 -11.65 2.24
CA ILE A 50 0.36 -11.02 1.07
C ILE A 50 0.38 -12.03 -0.07
N THR A 51 -0.74 -12.20 -0.77
CA THR A 51 -0.75 -13.03 -1.97
C THR A 51 -0.02 -12.33 -3.11
N PHE A 52 0.62 -13.10 -3.98
CA PHE A 52 1.33 -12.55 -5.14
C PHE A 52 0.42 -11.68 -6.03
N ASP A 53 -0.82 -12.12 -6.29
CA ASP A 53 -1.83 -11.32 -7.01
C ASP A 53 -2.06 -9.94 -6.37
N THR A 54 -2.20 -9.88 -5.05
CA THR A 54 -2.39 -8.60 -4.34
C THR A 54 -1.16 -7.72 -4.48
N TYR A 55 0.03 -8.32 -4.34
CA TYR A 55 1.30 -7.61 -4.49
C TYR A 55 1.43 -7.02 -5.90
N GLN A 56 1.20 -7.80 -6.94
CA GLN A 56 1.24 -7.34 -8.34
C GLN A 56 0.25 -6.21 -8.59
N LYS A 57 -1.01 -6.34 -8.14
CA LYS A 57 -2.02 -5.29 -8.29
C LYS A 57 -1.58 -3.99 -7.62
N ILE A 58 -1.10 -4.06 -6.38
CA ILE A 58 -0.59 -2.87 -5.68
C ILE A 58 0.58 -2.25 -6.46
N MET A 59 1.56 -3.06 -6.88
CA MET A 59 2.71 -2.56 -7.63
C MET A 59 2.32 -1.91 -8.95
N SER A 60 1.30 -2.42 -9.64
CA SER A 60 0.80 -1.84 -10.90
C SER A 60 0.26 -0.40 -10.74
N PHE A 61 -0.16 -0.02 -9.53
CA PHE A 61 -0.58 1.35 -9.22
C PHE A 61 0.59 2.22 -8.74
N VAL A 62 1.50 1.67 -7.94
CA VAL A 62 2.51 2.46 -7.22
C VAL A 62 3.78 2.70 -8.05
N LEU A 63 4.09 1.82 -9.01
CA LEU A 63 5.27 1.92 -9.88
C LEU A 63 4.98 2.51 -11.28
N LYS A 64 3.75 2.96 -11.52
CA LYS A 64 3.41 3.78 -12.70
C LYS A 64 3.74 5.24 -12.45
#